data_AF-L0RAH6-F1
#
_entry.id   AF-L0RAH6-F1
#
_cell.length_a   1.000
_cell.length_b   1.000
_cell.length_c   1.000
_cell.angle_alpha   90.00
_cell.angle_beta   90.00
_cell.angle_gamma   90.00
#
_symmetry.space_group_name_H-M   'P 1'
#
loop_
_entity.id
_entity.type
_entity.pdbx_description
1 polymer ?
#
loop_
_entity_poly.entity_id
_entity_poly.type
_entity_poly.pdbx_seq_one_letter_code
_entity_poly.pdbx_strand_id
1 'polypeptide(L)' 'MKDIIIDTLGKYISLDSSFDTSTQFVNIDGWDSLKHVQFILDLEKELDIKLTPEQLIACTSVDVIIQVVDK' A
#
# COMPACT_ATOMS: atom_id res chain seq x y z
N MET A 1 4.95 -5.21 10.54
CA MET A 1 4.31 -5.28 9.21
C MET A 1 3.63 -3.97 8.83
N LYS A 2 2.73 -3.43 9.67
CA LYS A 2 2.12 -2.10 9.46
C LYS A 2 3.17 -0.98 9.25
N ASP A 3 4.22 -0.93 10.07
CA ASP A 3 5.31 0.05 9.90
C ASP A 3 6.01 -0.02 8.53
N ILE A 4 6.27 -1.21 7.99
CA ILE A 4 6.92 -1.38 6.68
C ILE A 4 6.02 -0.83 5.57
N ILE A 5 4.71 -1.14 5.65
CA ILE A 5 3.74 -0.66 4.65
C ILE A 5 3.64 0.87 4.69
N ILE A 6 3.64 1.46 5.88
CA ILE A 6 3.60 2.92 6.05
C ILE A 6 4.91 3.57 5.60
N ASP A 7 6.07 2.99 5.92
CA ASP A 7 7.39 3.47 5.47
C ASP A 7 7.48 3.45 3.94
N THR A 8 7.15 2.32 3.32
CA THR A 8 7.13 2.18 1.87
C THR A 8 6.13 3.16 1.25
N LEU A 9 4.95 3.36 1.85
CA LEU A 9 3.96 4.31 1.35
C LEU A 9 4.47 5.76 1.44
N GLY A 10 5.18 6.10 2.52
CA GLY A 10 5.81 7.40 2.73
C GLY A 10 6.88 7.76 1.69
N LYS A 11 7.41 6.77 0.96
CA LYS A 11 8.30 7.00 -0.19
C LYS A 11 7.54 7.49 -1.44
N TYR A 12 6.27 7.11 -1.57
CA TYR A 12 5.43 7.46 -2.74
C TYR A 12 4.56 8.69 -2.50
N ILE A 13 4.15 8.93 -1.26
CA ILE A 13 3.26 10.04 -0.89
C ILE A 13 3.86 10.82 0.27
N SER A 14 3.66 12.13 0.28
CA SER A 14 3.95 12.92 1.49
C SER A 14 2.87 12.61 2.53
N LEU A 15 3.20 11.71 3.46
CA LEU A 15 2.36 11.41 4.61
C LEU A 15 2.36 12.63 5.54
N ASP A 16 1.29 13.43 5.47
CA ASP A 16 1.02 14.41 6.51
C ASP A 16 0.54 13.68 7.78
N SER A 17 0.65 14.32 8.94
CA SER A 17 0.37 13.66 10.25
C SER A 17 -1.08 13.19 10.42
N SER A 18 -1.95 13.47 9.45
CA SER A 18 -3.36 13.07 9.42
C SER A 18 -3.66 11.86 8.53
N PHE A 19 -2.64 11.17 8.01
CA PHE A 19 -2.87 10.00 7.17
C PHE A 19 -3.52 8.85 7.96
N ASP A 20 -4.73 8.48 7.58
CA ASP A 20 -5.44 7.36 8.17
C ASP A 20 -5.23 6.08 7.33
N THR A 21 -4.95 4.94 7.97
CA THR A 21 -4.68 3.68 7.25
C THR A 21 -5.90 3.08 6.56
N SER A 22 -7.10 3.55 6.89
CA SER A 22 -8.35 3.23 6.19
C SER A 22 -8.60 4.11 4.96
N THR A 23 -7.76 5.14 4.72
CA THR A 23 -7.88 6.01 3.56
C THR A 23 -7.66 5.21 2.28
N GLN A 24 -8.61 5.30 1.35
CA GLN A 24 -8.43 4.71 0.03
C GLN A 24 -7.38 5.47 -0.75
N PHE A 25 -6.48 4.73 -1.41
CA PHE A 25 -5.41 5.31 -2.19
C PHE A 25 -5.89 6.21 -3.32
N VAL A 26 -7.07 5.93 -3.90
CA VAL A 26 -7.70 6.80 -4.90
C VAL A 26 -8.02 8.20 -4.38
N ASN A 27 -8.17 8.38 -3.07
CA ASN A 27 -8.42 9.66 -2.44
C ASN A 27 -7.12 10.39 -2.04
N ILE A 28 -5.97 9.77 -2.22
CA ILE A 28 -4.68 10.38 -1.92
C ILE A 28 -4.27 11.25 -3.09
N ASP A 29 -3.98 12.51 -2.79
CA ASP A 29 -3.53 13.46 -3.80
C ASP A 29 -2.20 13.01 -4.40
N GLY A 30 -2.16 12.94 -5.74
CA GLY A 30 -1.00 12.41 -6.45
C GLY A 30 -0.87 10.89 -6.40
N TRP A 31 -1.92 10.11 -6.09
CA TRP A 31 -1.92 8.67 -6.33
C TRP A 31 -2.32 8.32 -7.76
N ASP A 32 -1.59 7.41 -8.39
CA ASP A 32 -1.83 6.95 -9.77
C ASP A 32 -1.67 5.43 -9.85
N SER A 33 -2.28 4.80 -10.86
CA SER A 33 -2.17 3.36 -11.11
C SER A 33 -0.72 2.87 -11.21
N LEU A 34 0.21 3.72 -11.68
CA LEU A 34 1.63 3.39 -11.76
C LEU A 34 2.30 3.35 -10.38
N LYS A 35 1.97 4.30 -9.49
CA LYS A 35 2.45 4.32 -8.10
C LYS A 35 1.91 3.13 -7.32
N HIS A 36 0.65 2.76 -7.58
CA HIS A 36 0.03 1.56 -7.01
C HIS A 36 0.83 0.31 -7.34
N VAL A 37 1.14 0.09 -8.62
CA VAL A 37 1.91 -1.09 -9.05
C VAL A 37 3.33 -1.05 -8.47
N GLN A 38 4.01 0.09 -8.50
CA GLN A 38 5.35 0.21 -7.92
C GLN A 38 5.36 -0.07 -6.41
N PHE A 39 4.42 0.51 -5.68
CA PHE A 39 4.27 0.31 -4.24
C PHE A 39 4.05 -1.16 -3.89
N ILE A 40 3.19 -1.86 -4.65
CA ILE A 40 2.94 -3.28 -4.43
C ILE A 40 4.21 -4.11 -4.71
N LEU A 41 4.92 -3.83 -5.81
CA LEU A 41 6.16 -4.55 -6.14
C LEU A 41 7.25 -4.34 -5.07
N ASP A 42 7.32 -3.15 -4.48
CA ASP A 42 8.26 -2.85 -3.40
C ASP A 42 7.85 -3.59 -2.11
N LEU A 43 6.55 -3.62 -1.80
CA LEU A 43 5.99 -4.42 -0.70
C LEU A 43 6.26 -5.92 -0.86
N GLU A 44 6.06 -6.47 -2.05
CA GLU A 44 6.35 -7.87 -2.36
C GLU A 44 7.82 -8.21 -2.08
N LYS A 45 8.74 -7.31 -2.41
CA LYS A 45 10.16 -7.46 -2.11
C LYS A 45 10.48 -7.32 -0.63
N GLU A 46 9.97 -6.29 0.03
CA GLU A 46 10.25 -5.98 1.44
C GLU A 46 9.72 -7.07 2.38
N LEU A 47 8.57 -7.66 2.03
CA LEU A 47 7.91 -8.69 2.83
C LEU A 47 8.20 -10.12 2.33
N ASP A 48 8.95 -10.27 1.23
CA ASP A 48 9.20 -11.53 0.53
C ASP A 48 7.91 -12.32 0.24
N ILE A 49 6.86 -11.60 -0.18
CA ILE A 49 5.55 -12.16 -0.51
C ILE A 49 5.26 -12.05 -2.01
N LYS A 50 4.30 -12.85 -2.49
CA LYS A 50 3.71 -12.69 -3.81
C LYS A 50 2.22 -12.42 -3.70
N LEU A 51 1.79 -11.28 -4.21
CA LEU A 51 0.40 -10.89 -4.29
C LEU A 51 -0.16 -11.29 -5.65
N THR A 52 -1.34 -11.91 -5.66
CA THR A 52 -2.02 -12.22 -6.92
C THR A 52 -2.64 -10.97 -7.54
N PRO A 53 -2.96 -10.97 -8.84
CA PRO A 53 -3.61 -9.82 -9.49
C PRO A 53 -4.91 -9.39 -8.78
N GLU A 54 -5.66 -10.35 -8.23
CA GLU A 54 -6.88 -10.07 -7.46
C GLU A 54 -6.56 -9.33 -6.15
N GLN A 55 -5.50 -9.75 -5.45
CA GLN A 55 -5.03 -9.09 -4.24
C GLN A 55 -4.51 -7.69 -4.54
N LEU A 56 -3.77 -7.51 -5.64
CA LEU A 56 -3.30 -6.21 -6.14
C LEU A 56 -4.45 -5.21 -6.31
N ILE A 57 -5.57 -5.66 -6.89
CA ILE A 57 -6.76 -4.84 -7.09
C ILE A 57 -7.47 -4.58 -5.76
N ALA A 58 -7.46 -5.55 -4.84
CA ALA A 58 -8.05 -5.41 -3.51
C ALA A 58 -7.26 -4.46 -2.59
N CYS A 59 -5.94 -4.34 -2.78
CA CYS A 59 -5.01 -3.51 -2.01
C CYS A 59 -5.23 -2.00 -2.23
N THR A 60 -6.43 -1.52 -1.94
CA THR A 60 -6.88 -0.14 -2.13
C THR A 60 -6.61 0.76 -0.93
N SER A 61 -6.16 0.20 0.19
CA SER A 61 -5.83 0.91 1.42
C SER A 61 -4.80 0.10 2.22
N VAL A 62 -4.06 0.77 3.11
CA VAL A 62 -3.08 0.12 3.99
C VAL A 62 -3.74 -0.95 4.85
N ASP A 63 -4.93 -0.69 5.39
CA ASP A 63 -5.67 -1.67 6.19
C ASP A 63 -6.00 -2.96 5.42
N VAL A 64 -6.41 -2.82 4.15
CA VAL A 64 -6.71 -3.98 3.31
C VAL A 64 -5.43 -4.76 3.00
N ILE A 65 -4.33 -4.09 2.71
CA ILE A 65 -3.04 -4.76 2.50
C ILE A 65 -2.65 -5.56 3.74
N ILE A 66 -2.76 -4.97 4.93
CA ILE A 66 -2.48 -5.69 6.18
C ILE A 66 -3.37 -6.94 6.27
N GLN A 67 -4.67 -6.85 6.00
CA GLN A 67 -5.55 -8.02 6.02
C GLN A 67 -5.19 -9.10 4.99
N VAL A 68 -4.66 -8.69 3.85
CA VAL A 68 -4.24 -9.60 2.78
C VAL A 68 -2.95 -10.33 3.14
N VAL A 69 -2.00 -9.62 3.76
CA VAL A 69 -0.67 -10.14 4.07
C VAL A 69 -0.61 -10.86 5.42
N ASP A 70 -1.40 -10.44 6.41
CA ASP A 70 -1.45 -11.03 7.76
C ASP A 70 -2.32 -12.31 7.82
N LYS A 71 -2.65 -12.89 6.66
CA LYS A 71 -3.57 -14.02 6.55
C LYS A 71 -2.88 -15.39 6.62
#